data_AF-A0A2D5ZST1-F1
#
_entry.id   AF-A0A2D5ZST1-F1
#
_cell.length_a   1.000
_cell.length_b   1.000
_cell.length_c   1.000
_cell.angle_alpha   90.00
_cell.angle_beta   90.00
_cell.angle_gamma   90.00
#
_symmetry.space_group_name_H-M   'P 1'
#
loop_
_entity.id
_entity.type
_entity.pdbx_description
1 polymer ?
#
loop_
_entity_poly.entity_id
_entity_poly.type
_entity_poly.pdbx_seq_one_letter_code
_entity_poly.pdbx_strand_id
1 'polypeptide(L)'
;MVQKHGAIGGDHERAALLPRIALDARLRLHDPGGDREVPLADFFQGYYEVDKGPAEILTGVFVPPPPEDSRGIYLKFVGNAAADWPILAVAALVRTAPGG
;
A
#
# COMPACT_ATOMS: atom_id res chain seq x y z
N MET A 1 9.82 2.17 17.99
CA MET A 1 8.44 2.66 17.79
C MET A 1 8.46 4.18 17.69
N VAL A 2 8.54 4.75 16.48
CA VAL A 2 8.03 6.10 16.16
C VAL A 2 7.61 6.07 14.69
N GLN A 3 6.32 5.99 14.43
CA GLN A 3 5.69 6.56 13.23
C GLN A 3 4.70 7.58 13.81
N LYS A 4 5.10 8.85 13.81
CA LYS A 4 4.24 9.97 14.18
C LYS A 4 4.10 10.80 12.90
N HIS A 5 3.01 10.58 12.17
CA HIS A 5 2.53 11.37 11.03
C HIS A 5 3.05 11.02 9.60
N GLY A 6 3.13 9.74 9.24
CA GLY A 6 3.22 9.35 7.82
C GLY A 6 1.85 9.44 7.13
N ALA A 7 1.63 10.45 6.27
CA ALA A 7 0.54 10.40 5.30
C ALA A 7 0.85 9.32 4.26
N ILE A 8 -0.16 8.56 3.80
CA ILE A 8 0.07 7.45 2.85
C ILE A 8 0.68 7.95 1.52
N GLY A 9 0.41 9.21 1.15
CA GLY A 9 1.05 9.88 0.01
C GLY A 9 2.46 10.42 0.26
N GLY A 10 2.95 10.39 1.50
CA GLY A 10 4.27 10.88 1.92
C GLY A 10 5.13 9.83 2.61
N ASP A 11 4.70 8.56 2.65
CA ASP A 11 5.50 7.49 3.21
C ASP A 11 6.66 7.20 2.27
N HIS A 12 7.85 7.71 2.63
CA HIS A 12 9.06 7.45 1.87
C HIS A 12 9.35 5.94 1.86
N GLU A 13 8.95 5.19 2.91
CA GLU A 13 9.12 3.74 3.01
C GLU A 13 8.07 2.97 2.19
N ARG A 14 8.27 2.87 0.87
CA ARG A 14 7.36 2.15 -0.05
C ARG A 14 7.02 0.72 0.38
N ALA A 15 7.92 0.04 1.11
CA ALA A 15 7.67 -1.31 1.62
C ALA A 15 6.45 -1.40 2.55
N ALA A 16 6.14 -0.32 3.29
CA ALA A 16 4.96 -0.24 4.13
C ALA A 16 3.63 -0.22 3.35
N LEU A 17 3.68 -0.07 2.01
CA LEU A 17 2.52 -0.18 1.14
C LEU A 17 2.24 -1.64 0.72
N LEU A 18 3.21 -2.55 0.83
CA LEU A 18 3.04 -3.95 0.40
C LEU A 18 1.85 -4.65 1.09
N PRO A 19 1.62 -4.50 2.42
CA PRO A 19 0.44 -5.08 3.06
C PRO A 19 -0.88 -4.53 2.51
N ARG A 20 -0.90 -3.25 2.11
CA ARG A 20 -2.09 -2.60 1.54
C ARG A 20 -2.35 -3.10 0.13
N ILE A 21 -1.30 -3.32 -0.66
CA ILE A 21 -1.39 -3.95 -1.98
C ILE A 21 -1.92 -5.38 -1.85
N ALA A 22 -1.41 -6.17 -0.90
CA ALA A 22 -1.88 -7.53 -0.64
C ALA A 22 -3.35 -7.59 -0.19
N LEU A 23 -3.86 -6.50 0.39
CA LEU A 23 -5.27 -6.32 0.76
C LEU A 23 -6.11 -5.73 -0.36
N ASP A 24 -5.62 -5.56 -1.59
CA ASP A 24 -6.36 -4.94 -2.70
C ASP A 24 -6.82 -3.50 -2.39
N ALA A 25 -5.96 -2.73 -1.71
CA ALA A 25 -6.25 -1.33 -1.39
C ALA A 25 -6.37 -0.46 -2.66
N ARG A 26 -7.19 0.58 -2.58
CA ARG A 26 -7.43 1.57 -3.63
C ARG A 26 -7.11 2.98 -3.13
N LEU A 27 -6.72 3.84 -4.05
CA LEU A 27 -6.46 5.26 -3.81
C LEU A 27 -7.56 6.10 -4.43
N ARG A 28 -8.05 7.12 -3.72
CA ARG A 28 -8.95 8.14 -4.25
C ARG A 28 -8.15 9.37 -4.64
N LEU A 29 -8.22 9.72 -5.91
CA LEU A 29 -7.62 10.91 -6.49
C LEU A 29 -8.74 11.91 -6.78
N HIS A 30 -8.49 13.18 -6.46
CA HIS A 30 -9.40 14.29 -6.72
C HIS A 30 -8.75 15.30 -7.65
N ASP A 31 -9.53 15.83 -8.58
CA ASP A 31 -9.21 17.00 -9.39
C ASP A 31 -10.46 17.90 -9.54
N PRO A 32 -10.37 19.06 -10.22
CA PRO A 32 -11.54 19.92 -10.42
C PRO A 32 -12.71 19.28 -11.17
N GLY A 33 -12.48 18.19 -11.91
CA GLY A 33 -13.49 17.42 -12.63
C GLY A 33 -14.19 16.36 -11.79
N GLY A 34 -13.63 15.99 -10.62
CA GLY A 34 -14.24 15.08 -9.67
C GLY A 34 -13.24 14.10 -9.05
N ASP A 35 -13.74 12.92 -8.69
CA ASP A 35 -12.94 11.88 -8.06
C ASP A 35 -12.82 10.65 -8.95
N ARG A 36 -11.66 9.99 -8.89
CA ARG A 36 -11.47 8.63 -9.40
C ARG A 36 -10.79 7.73 -8.39
N GLU A 37 -11.02 6.43 -8.53
CA GLU A 37 -10.30 5.40 -7.77
C GLU A 37 -9.31 4.67 -8.66
N VAL A 38 -8.13 4.36 -8.12
CA VAL A 38 -7.11 3.54 -8.76
C VAL A 38 -6.63 2.45 -7.81
N PRO A 39 -6.45 1.19 -8.26
CA PRO A 39 -5.82 0.17 -7.44
C PRO A 39 -4.42 0.61 -6.99
N LEU A 40 -4.07 0.41 -5.72
CA LEU A 40 -2.77 0.79 -5.19
C LEU A 40 -1.62 0.04 -5.90
N ALA A 41 -1.88 -1.20 -6.34
CA ALA A 41 -0.96 -2.01 -7.13
C ALA A 41 -0.59 -1.35 -8.47
N ASP A 42 -1.53 -0.62 -9.07
CA ASP A 42 -1.39 0.02 -10.38
C ASP A 42 -0.98 1.49 -10.26
N PHE A 43 -0.92 2.04 -9.05
CA PHE A 43 -0.59 3.46 -8.90
C PHE A 43 0.90 3.76 -9.12
N PHE A 44 1.80 2.82 -8.82
CA PHE A 44 3.25 3.02 -8.99
C PHE A 44 3.71 2.42 -10.31
N GLN A 45 4.10 3.29 -11.25
CA GLN A 45 4.48 2.88 -12.61
C GLN A 45 5.99 2.78 -12.81
N GLY A 46 6.77 3.41 -11.92
CA GLY A 46 8.22 3.41 -12.03
C GLY A 46 8.93 4.15 -10.91
N TYR A 47 10.20 4.46 -11.16
CA TYR A 47 11.02 5.24 -10.24
C TYR A 47 10.56 6.70 -10.25
N TYR A 48 10.03 7.17 -9.12
CA TYR A 48 9.34 8.48 -9.01
C TYR A 48 8.16 8.71 -9.97
N GLU A 49 7.64 7.65 -10.59
CA GLU A 49 6.51 7.71 -11.51
C GLU A 49 5.28 7.06 -10.89
N VAL A 50 4.17 7.79 -10.91
CA VAL A 50 2.87 7.36 -10.39
C VAL A 50 1.76 7.71 -11.38
N ASP A 51 0.67 6.94 -11.37
CA ASP A 51 -0.55 7.19 -12.15
C ASP A 51 -1.35 8.36 -11.54
N LYS A 52 -0.77 9.56 -11.56
CA LYS A 52 -1.38 10.80 -11.08
C LYS A 52 -1.27 11.88 -12.15
N GLY A 53 -2.41 12.44 -12.54
CA GLY A 53 -2.50 13.60 -13.40
C GLY A 53 -1.92 14.87 -12.75
N PRO A 54 -1.65 15.93 -13.55
CA PRO A 54 -1.02 17.15 -13.05
C PRO A 54 -1.84 17.89 -12.00
N ALA A 55 -3.17 17.93 -12.18
CA ALA A 55 -4.11 18.58 -11.26
C ALA A 55 -4.66 17.65 -10.18
N GLU A 56 -4.33 16.35 -10.24
CA GLU A 56 -4.85 15.37 -9.28
C GLU A 56 -4.09 15.45 -7.95
N ILE A 57 -4.83 15.30 -6.86
CA ILE A 57 -4.30 15.14 -5.50
C ILE A 57 -4.85 13.86 -4.88
N LEU A 58 -4.02 13.18 -4.08
CA LEU A 58 -4.46 12.02 -3.31
C LEU A 58 -5.30 12.48 -2.11
N THR A 59 -6.57 12.09 -2.06
CA THR A 59 -7.51 12.50 -1.01
C THR A 59 -7.91 11.38 -0.06
N GLY A 60 -7.67 10.12 -0.44
CA GLY A 60 -8.03 9.00 0.42
C GLY A 60 -7.38 7.69 0.02
N VAL A 61 -7.36 6.77 0.98
CA VAL A 61 -6.95 5.38 0.77
C VAL A 61 -8.03 4.48 1.34
N PHE A 62 -8.58 3.63 0.50
CA PHE A 62 -9.52 2.60 0.90
C PHE A 62 -8.78 1.28 1.02
N VAL A 63 -8.85 0.65 2.18
CA VAL A 63 -8.33 -0.69 2.42
C VAL A 63 -9.53 -1.57 2.74
N PRO A 64 -9.90 -2.54 1.88
CA PRO A 64 -11.04 -3.39 2.17
C PRO A 64 -10.71 -4.28 3.38
N PRO A 65 -11.74 -4.70 4.15
CA PRO A 65 -11.54 -5.71 5.18
C PRO A 65 -11.03 -7.01 4.51
N PRO A 66 -10.08 -7.73 5.14
CA PRO A 66 -9.63 -8.99 4.61
C PRO A 66 -10.81 -9.99 4.55
N PRO A 67 -10.88 -10.88 3.54
CA PRO A 67 -11.92 -11.89 3.47
C PRO A 67 -11.97 -12.77 4.72
N GLU A 68 -13.13 -13.34 5.03
CA GLU A 68 -13.24 -14.41 6.02
C GLU A 68 -12.31 -15.57 5.65
N ASP A 69 -11.81 -16.29 6.66
CA ASP A 69 -10.84 -17.39 6.52
C ASP A 69 -9.53 -17.03 5.79
N SER A 70 -9.16 -15.74 5.82
CA SER A 70 -7.85 -15.30 5.33
C SER A 70 -6.81 -15.19 6.43
N ARG A 71 -5.53 -15.29 6.03
CA ARG A 71 -4.35 -15.03 6.87
C ARG A 71 -3.38 -14.15 6.08
N GLY A 72 -2.85 -13.14 6.75
CA GLY A 72 -1.87 -12.22 6.18
C GLY A 72 -0.52 -12.33 6.87
N ILE A 73 0.56 -12.15 6.12
CA ILE A 73 1.91 -11.99 6.66
C ILE A 73 2.62 -10.83 5.96
N TYR A 74 3.41 -10.09 6.73
CA TYR A 74 4.36 -9.09 6.23
C TYR A 74 5.73 -9.37 6.84
N LEU A 75 6.73 -9.59 5.98
CA LEU A 75 8.10 -9.83 6.37
C LEU A 75 8.95 -8.68 5.87
N LYS A 76 9.66 -8.02 6.79
CA LYS A 76 10.59 -6.92 6.51
C LYS A 76 12.00 -7.38 6.90
N PHE A 77 12.90 -7.49 5.93
CA PHE A 77 14.31 -7.84 6.15
C PHE A 77 15.17 -6.57 6.13
N VAL A 78 15.78 -6.24 7.27
CA VAL A 78 16.60 -5.03 7.48
C VAL A 78 18.02 -5.41 7.87
N GLY A 79 19.01 -4.63 7.40
CA GLY A 79 20.42 -4.98 7.54
C GLY A 79 21.07 -4.68 8.89
N ASN A 80 20.57 -3.70 9.66
CA ASN A 80 21.28 -3.21 10.84
C ASN A 80 20.40 -2.74 12.00
N ALA A 81 19.40 -1.89 11.75
CA ALA A 81 18.50 -1.37 12.78
C ALA A 81 17.05 -1.78 12.50
N ALA A 82 16.29 -2.08 13.55
CA ALA A 82 14.87 -2.44 13.45
C ALA A 82 13.99 -1.36 12.77
N ALA A 83 14.49 -0.13 12.65
CA ALA A 83 13.82 1.00 12.00
C ALA A 83 14.49 1.40 10.66
N ASP A 84 15.39 0.58 10.13
CA ASP A 84 16.07 0.87 8.86
C ASP A 84 15.16 0.56 7.65
N TRP A 85 15.58 1.02 6.48
CA TRP A 85 14.97 0.68 5.22
C TRP A 85 15.15 -0.81 4.93
N PRO A 86 14.11 -1.50 4.42
CA PRO A 86 14.26 -2.91 4.10
C PRO A 86 15.18 -3.11 2.91
N ILE A 87 16.07 -4.10 3.03
CA ILE A 87 16.77 -4.69 1.89
C ILE A 87 15.74 -5.41 1.02
N LEU A 88 14.81 -6.11 1.66
CA LEU A 88 13.71 -6.82 1.03
C LEU A 88 12.49 -6.78 1.95
N ALA A 89 11.30 -6.64 1.37
CA ALA A 89 10.05 -6.81 2.09
C ALA A 89 9.04 -7.57 1.23
N VAL A 90 8.21 -8.38 1.88
CA VAL A 90 7.18 -9.19 1.23
C VAL A 90 5.90 -9.12 2.05
N ALA A 91 4.77 -8.92 1.39
CA ALA A 91 3.46 -9.10 1.99
C ALA A 91 2.67 -10.16 1.22
N ALA A 92 1.93 -11.00 1.93
CA ALA A 92 1.02 -11.97 1.33
C ALA A 92 -0.28 -12.05 2.13
N LEU A 93 -1.40 -12.17 1.41
CA LEU A 93 -2.70 -12.50 1.96
C LEU A 93 -3.16 -13.79 1.30
N VAL A 94 -3.44 -14.81 2.09
CA VAL A 94 -3.93 -16.10 1.61
C VAL A 94 -5.32 -16.35 2.17
N ARG A 95 -6.19 -16.95 1.36
CA ARG A 95 -7.48 -17.47 1.79
C ARG A 95 -7.49 -18.97 1.55
N THR A 96 -7.79 -19.75 2.57
CA THR A 96 -7.95 -21.20 2.44
C THR A 96 -9.28 -21.51 1.77
N ALA A 97 -9.29 -22.48 0.87
CA ALA A 97 -10.56 -22.98 0.33
C ALA A 97 -11.28 -23.80 1.42
N PRO A 98 -12.61 -23.98 1.32
CA PRO A 98 -13.29 -24.94 2.17
C PRO A 98 -12.68 -26.34 1.95
N GLY A 99 -11.99 -26.86 2.96
CA GLY A 99 -11.36 -28.19 2.93
C GLY A 99 -9.82 -28.21 2.90
N GLY A 100 -9.14 -27.05 2.80
CA GLY A 100 -7.68 -26.94 2.80
C GLY A 100 -7.17 -25.81 1.91
#